data_AF-A0A7K4IBP7-F1
#
_entry.id   AF-A0A7K4IBP7-F1
#
_cell.length_a   1.000
_cell.length_b   1.000
_cell.length_c   1.000
_cell.angle_alpha   90.00
_cell.angle_beta   90.00
_cell.angle_gamma   90.00
#
_symmetry.space_group_name_H-M   'P 1'
#
loop_
_entity.id
_entity.type
_entity.pdbx_description
1 polymer ?
#
loop_
_entity_poly.entity_id
_entity_poly.type
_entity_poly.pdbx_seq_one_letter_code
_entity_poly.pdbx_strand_id
1 'polypeptide(L)'
;MTTERFSPPLGEIQPNQLYVSKAKLAAVMNEFAAGHGKLIEPIPVKKLDGELVSTDGHTRGLAWHLSGASSIEVVWEDEELDWEAYRICVRWCRSEGIHSVPDLEHRLVEHSDYETLWLERCRVMQELRAERLSRREQ
;
A
#
# COMPACT_ATOMS: atom_id res chain seq x y z
N MET A 1 -18.30 -13.81 -5.63
CA MET A 1 -17.57 -14.75 -4.76
C MET A 1 -17.20 -13.97 -3.51
N THR A 2 -17.41 -14.49 -2.31
CA THR A 2 -17.00 -13.77 -1.09
C THR A 2 -15.48 -13.96 -0.96
N THR A 3 -14.71 -12.91 -1.22
CA THR A 3 -13.26 -12.93 -1.05
C THR A 3 -12.94 -13.25 0.42
N GLU A 4 -12.09 -14.24 0.65
CA GLU A 4 -11.71 -14.68 1.99
C GLU A 4 -11.09 -13.53 2.77
N ARG A 5 -11.53 -13.35 4.03
CA ARG A 5 -11.05 -12.32 4.95
C ARG A 5 -10.26 -12.93 6.09
N PHE A 6 -9.16 -12.30 6.46
CA PHE A 6 -8.36 -12.68 7.63
C PHE A 6 -7.68 -11.46 8.25
N SER A 7 -7.03 -11.62 9.40
CA SER A 7 -6.47 -10.49 10.16
C SER A 7 -5.02 -10.73 10.61
N PRO A 8 -4.04 -10.54 9.71
CA PRO A 8 -2.63 -10.65 10.05
C PRO A 8 -2.18 -9.48 10.94
N PRO A 9 -1.10 -9.64 11.71
CA PRO A 9 -0.43 -8.52 12.37
C PRO A 9 0.01 -7.45 11.35
N LEU A 10 -0.16 -6.17 11.69
CA LEU A 10 0.26 -5.05 10.82
C LEU A 10 1.76 -5.08 10.53
N GLY A 11 2.57 -5.59 11.47
CA GLY A 11 4.01 -5.80 11.32
C GLY A 11 4.41 -6.88 10.32
N GLU A 12 3.46 -7.71 9.86
CA GLU A 12 3.72 -8.78 8.88
C GLU A 12 3.31 -8.40 7.44
N ILE A 13 2.71 -7.22 7.26
CA ILE A 13 2.22 -6.76 5.96
C ILE A 13 3.27 -5.82 5.36
N GLN A 14 3.88 -6.22 4.25
CA GLN A 14 4.85 -5.41 3.49
C GLN A 14 4.13 -4.39 2.60
N PRO A 15 4.34 -3.07 2.79
CA PRO A 15 3.86 -2.05 1.88
C PRO A 15 4.59 -2.07 0.55
N ASN A 16 3.95 -1.54 -0.49
CA ASN A 16 4.59 -1.19 -1.75
C ASN A 16 4.69 0.34 -1.96
N GLN A 17 4.14 1.15 -1.05
CA GLN A 17 4.10 2.62 -1.17
C GLN A 17 5.15 3.29 -0.29
N LEU A 18 5.94 4.21 -0.86
CA LEU A 18 7.04 4.88 -0.15
C LEU A 18 6.59 6.01 0.78
N TYR A 19 5.47 6.66 0.48
CA TYR A 19 5.03 7.88 1.16
C TYR A 19 3.53 7.86 1.34
N VAL A 20 3.03 8.47 2.42
CA VAL A 20 1.60 8.68 2.66
C VAL A 20 1.32 10.17 2.69
N SER A 21 0.31 10.61 1.93
CA SER A 21 -0.15 12.01 1.99
C SER A 21 -0.82 12.28 3.33
N LYS A 22 -0.35 13.31 4.05
CA LYS A 22 -0.96 13.76 5.32
C LYS A 22 -2.42 14.12 5.15
N ALA A 23 -2.79 14.76 4.03
CA ALA A 23 -4.17 15.13 3.75
C ALA A 23 -5.07 13.89 3.59
N LYS A 24 -4.58 12.85 2.88
CA LYS A 24 -5.30 11.58 2.75
C LYS A 24 -5.44 10.88 4.10
N LEU A 25 -4.36 10.84 4.89
CA LEU A 25 -4.39 10.24 6.22
C LEU A 25 -5.38 10.95 7.15
N ALA A 26 -5.38 12.28 7.17
CA ALA A 26 -6.31 13.08 7.98
C ALA A 26 -7.77 12.78 7.62
N ALA A 27 -8.10 12.65 6.34
CA ALA A 27 -9.45 12.27 5.91
C ALA A 27 -9.86 10.89 6.46
N VAL A 28 -8.98 9.90 6.37
CA VAL A 28 -9.25 8.56 6.93
C VAL A 28 -9.38 8.60 8.46
N MET A 29 -8.49 9.32 9.15
CA MET A 29 -8.52 9.46 10.61
C MET A 29 -9.79 10.17 11.10
N ASN A 30 -10.36 11.10 10.32
CA ASN A 30 -11.63 11.73 10.65
C ASN A 30 -12.79 10.73 10.62
N GLU A 31 -12.79 9.76 9.68
CA GLU A 31 -13.79 8.68 9.66
C GLU A 31 -13.67 7.76 10.88
N PHE A 32 -12.43 7.45 11.31
CA PHE A 32 -12.23 6.74 12.58
C PHE A 32 -12.80 7.51 13.77
N ALA A 33 -12.50 8.82 13.87
CA ALA A 33 -12.98 9.68 14.95
C ALA A 33 -14.52 9.82 14.96
N ALA A 34 -15.17 9.74 13.80
CA ALA A 34 -16.63 9.72 13.67
C ALA A 34 -17.26 8.39 14.12
N GLY A 35 -16.48 7.40 14.56
CA GLY A 35 -16.95 6.07 14.94
C GLY A 35 -17.22 5.15 13.73
N HIS A 36 -16.85 5.57 12.52
CA HIS A 36 -17.00 4.80 11.30
C HIS A 36 -15.81 3.85 11.05
N GLY A 37 -14.93 3.63 12.03
CA GLY A 37 -13.80 2.70 11.89
C GLY A 37 -14.22 1.28 11.47
N LYS A 38 -15.42 0.83 11.85
CA LYS A 38 -15.99 -0.46 11.43
C LYS A 38 -16.45 -0.50 9.96
N LEU A 39 -16.58 0.65 9.31
CA LEU A 39 -16.91 0.78 7.89
C LEU A 39 -15.66 0.84 7.01
N ILE A 40 -14.47 0.87 7.62
CA ILE A 40 -13.22 0.91 6.87
C ILE A 40 -12.99 -0.47 6.27
N GLU A 41 -13.07 -0.50 4.95
CA GLU A 41 -12.93 -1.72 4.19
C GLU A 41 -11.56 -2.38 4.42
N PRO A 42 -11.50 -3.73 4.34
CA PRO A 42 -10.25 -4.47 4.37
C PRO A 42 -9.25 -3.94 3.35
N ILE A 43 -7.96 -4.08 3.66
CA ILE A 43 -6.93 -3.76 2.67
C ILE A 43 -6.66 -5.00 1.79
N PRO A 44 -6.53 -4.83 0.47
CA PRO A 44 -6.22 -5.95 -0.42
C PRO A 44 -4.74 -6.34 -0.28
N VAL A 45 -4.49 -7.65 -0.31
CA VAL A 45 -3.16 -8.24 -0.15
C VAL A 45 -2.90 -9.32 -1.19
N LYS A 46 -1.64 -9.48 -1.58
CA LYS A 46 -1.16 -10.55 -2.45
C LYS A 46 0.04 -11.22 -1.83
N LYS A 47 0.15 -12.54 -1.98
CA LYS A 47 1.38 -13.26 -1.65
C LYS A 47 2.38 -13.10 -2.81
N LEU A 48 3.41 -12.29 -2.61
CA LEU A 48 4.48 -12.08 -3.59
C LEU A 48 5.80 -12.56 -3.01
N ASP A 49 6.46 -13.48 -3.73
CA ASP A 49 7.77 -14.03 -3.37
C ASP A 49 7.87 -14.56 -1.92
N GLY A 50 6.76 -15.09 -1.41
CA GLY A 50 6.64 -15.66 -0.07
C GLY A 50 6.07 -14.72 1.00
N GLU A 51 5.94 -13.43 0.70
CA GLU A 51 5.54 -12.39 1.66
C GLU A 51 4.13 -11.88 1.42
N LEU A 52 3.51 -11.36 2.48
CA LEU A 52 2.19 -10.75 2.41
C LEU A 52 2.33 -9.26 2.06
N VAL A 53 2.04 -8.90 0.82
CA VAL A 53 2.18 -7.53 0.30
C VAL A 53 0.82 -6.87 0.18
N SER A 54 0.63 -5.70 0.79
CA SER A 54 -0.58 -4.88 0.55
C SER A 54 -0.55 -4.31 -0.86
N THR A 55 -1.58 -4.57 -1.66
CA THR A 55 -1.65 -4.08 -3.04
C THR A 55 -2.21 -2.65 -3.13
N ASP A 56 -3.05 -2.28 -2.18
CA ASP A 56 -3.58 -0.93 -1.94
C ASP A 56 -3.88 -0.75 -0.43
N GLY A 57 -4.39 0.41 -0.04
CA GLY A 57 -4.92 0.65 1.30
C GLY A 57 -3.86 1.08 2.31
N HIS A 58 -2.67 1.50 1.89
CA HIS A 58 -1.57 1.89 2.79
C HIS A 58 -1.97 3.00 3.77
N THR A 59 -2.76 3.98 3.33
CA THR A 59 -3.28 5.04 4.21
C THR A 59 -4.22 4.48 5.28
N ARG A 60 -5.07 3.51 4.92
CA ARG A 60 -5.98 2.82 5.86
C ARG A 60 -5.21 1.93 6.83
N GLY A 61 -4.23 1.19 6.34
CA GLY A 61 -3.33 0.38 7.16
C GLY A 61 -2.60 1.22 8.19
N LEU A 62 -2.03 2.36 7.77
CA LEU A 62 -1.36 3.28 8.69
C LEU A 62 -2.34 3.91 9.70
N ALA A 63 -3.55 4.29 9.28
CA ALA A 63 -4.57 4.82 10.19
C ALA A 63 -4.98 3.81 11.28
N TRP A 64 -5.12 2.52 10.93
CA TRP A 64 -5.35 1.44 11.89
C TRP A 64 -4.20 1.31 12.90
N HIS A 65 -2.95 1.31 12.43
CA HIS A 65 -1.75 1.31 13.29
C HIS A 65 -1.76 2.50 14.25
N LEU A 66 -1.97 3.71 13.75
CA LEU A 66 -2.01 4.94 14.57
C LEU A 66 -3.18 4.98 15.56
N SER A 67 -4.23 4.20 15.31
CA SER A 67 -5.36 4.02 16.22
C SER A 67 -5.09 2.97 17.33
N GLY A 68 -3.89 2.38 17.36
CA GLY A 68 -3.45 1.42 18.38
C GLY A 68 -3.79 -0.03 18.06
N ALA A 69 -4.22 -0.35 16.84
CA ALA A 69 -4.48 -1.74 16.46
C ALA A 69 -3.17 -2.49 16.17
N SER A 70 -3.14 -3.78 16.52
CA SER A 70 -2.03 -4.68 16.22
C SER A 70 -2.21 -5.47 14.93
N SER A 71 -3.43 -5.57 14.42
CA SER A 71 -3.82 -6.30 13.21
C SER A 71 -4.92 -5.54 12.46
N ILE A 72 -5.11 -5.90 11.19
CA ILE A 72 -6.12 -5.30 10.32
C ILE A 72 -6.79 -6.39 9.48
N GLU A 73 -8.08 -6.23 9.16
CA GLU A 73 -8.76 -7.12 8.21
C GLU A 73 -8.19 -6.92 6.80
N VAL A 74 -7.87 -8.02 6.12
CA VAL A 74 -7.36 -8.04 4.75
C VAL A 74 -8.15 -8.99 3.88
N VAL A 75 -8.09 -8.77 2.56
CA VAL A 75 -8.69 -9.63 1.53
C VAL A 75 -7.66 -9.98 0.48
N TRP A 76 -7.73 -11.18 -0.08
CA TRP A 76 -6.86 -11.54 -1.19
C TRP A 76 -7.19 -10.74 -2.45
N GLU A 77 -6.15 -10.17 -3.08
CA GLU A 77 -6.23 -9.54 -4.39
C GLU A 77 -6.51 -10.60 -5.47
N ASP A 78 -7.64 -10.45 -6.14
CA ASP A 78 -8.13 -11.35 -7.18
C ASP A 78 -7.95 -10.79 -8.60
N GLU A 79 -7.61 -9.51 -8.73
CA GLU A 79 -7.22 -8.91 -10.01
C GLU A 79 -5.80 -9.33 -10.42
N GLU A 80 -5.59 -9.53 -11.73
CA GLU A 80 -4.26 -9.77 -12.29
C GLU A 80 -3.61 -8.42 -12.63
N LEU A 81 -2.64 -8.02 -11.82
CA LEU A 81 -1.93 -6.74 -11.90
C LEU A 81 -0.50 -6.95 -12.44
N ASP A 82 0.22 -5.87 -12.78
CA ASP A 82 1.65 -5.97 -13.12
C ASP A 82 2.48 -6.30 -11.87
N TRP A 83 2.53 -7.58 -11.50
CA TRP A 83 3.20 -8.03 -10.28
C TRP A 83 4.68 -7.66 -10.23
N GLU A 84 5.34 -7.48 -11.38
CA GLU A 84 6.72 -7.03 -11.39
C GLU A 84 6.84 -5.53 -11.10
N ALA A 85 5.87 -4.69 -11.48
CA ALA A 85 5.79 -3.31 -10.99
C ALA A 85 5.63 -3.28 -9.45
N TYR A 86 4.79 -4.16 -8.89
CA TYR A 86 4.65 -4.30 -7.44
C TYR A 86 5.96 -4.74 -6.77
N ARG A 87 6.68 -5.71 -7.36
CA ARG A 87 8.02 -6.11 -6.86
C ARG A 87 9.02 -4.95 -6.89
N ILE A 88 9.00 -4.11 -7.92
CA ILE A 88 9.86 -2.90 -7.97
C ILE A 88 9.53 -1.97 -6.80
N CYS A 89 8.25 -1.71 -6.58
CA CYS A 89 7.78 -0.86 -5.50
C CYS A 89 8.15 -1.41 -4.12
N VAL A 90 7.97 -2.71 -3.88
CA VAL A 90 8.42 -3.39 -2.64
C VAL A 90 9.94 -3.28 -2.46
N ARG A 91 10.73 -3.44 -3.53
CA ARG A 91 12.20 -3.25 -3.47
C ARG A 91 12.57 -1.83 -3.05
N TRP A 92 11.86 -0.81 -3.56
CA TRP A 92 12.08 0.57 -3.13
C TRP A 92 11.75 0.77 -1.65
N CYS A 93 10.62 0.25 -1.17
CA CYS A 93 10.26 0.29 0.25
C CYS A 93 11.38 -0.28 1.12
N ARG A 94 11.89 -1.46 0.77
CA ARG A 94 12.97 -2.11 1.52
C ARG A 94 14.28 -1.33 1.51
N SER A 95 14.67 -0.76 0.37
CA SER A 95 15.88 0.09 0.31
C SER A 95 15.78 1.35 1.17
N GLU A 96 14.54 1.75 1.48
CA GLU A 96 14.19 2.93 2.26
C GLU A 96 13.86 2.60 3.73
N GLY A 97 14.04 1.34 4.15
CA GLY A 97 13.77 0.87 5.52
C GLY A 97 12.29 0.61 5.84
N ILE A 98 11.42 0.53 4.83
CA ILE A 98 9.99 0.24 4.97
C ILE A 98 9.77 -1.26 4.78
N HIS A 99 9.63 -1.98 5.90
CA HIS A 99 9.48 -3.43 5.93
C HIS A 99 8.06 -3.86 6.32
N SER A 100 7.27 -2.95 6.89
CA SER A 100 5.95 -3.22 7.42
C SER A 100 5.05 -1.97 7.39
N VAL A 101 3.75 -2.13 7.63
CA VAL A 101 2.81 -1.00 7.68
C VAL A 101 3.20 0.06 8.73
N PRO A 102 3.63 -0.29 9.96
CA PRO A 102 4.10 0.68 10.95
C PRO A 102 5.21 1.61 10.45
N ASP A 103 6.13 1.14 9.60
CA ASP A 103 7.25 1.95 9.10
C ASP A 103 6.79 3.16 8.26
N LEU A 104 5.55 3.14 7.77
CA LEU A 104 4.95 4.27 7.04
C LEU A 104 4.68 5.49 7.93
N GLU A 105 4.66 5.34 9.26
CA GLU A 105 4.48 6.44 10.21
C GLU A 105 5.54 7.54 10.01
N HIS A 106 6.75 7.15 9.61
CA HIS A 106 7.86 8.07 9.34
C HIS A 106 7.92 8.58 7.90
N ARG A 107 6.92 8.27 7.07
CA ARG A 107 6.90 8.56 5.63
C ARG A 107 5.76 9.50 5.22
N LEU A 108 5.32 10.35 6.14
CA LEU A 108 4.26 11.33 5.93
C LEU A 108 4.77 12.59 5.24
N VAL A 109 4.14 12.95 4.13
CA VAL A 109 4.51 14.13 3.31
C VAL A 109 3.29 14.98 2.97
N GLU A 110 3.50 16.24 2.58
CA GLU A 110 2.42 17.09 2.06
C GLU A 110 1.85 16.52 0.77
N HIS A 111 0.62 16.91 0.42
CA HIS A 111 -0.05 16.31 -0.74
C HIS A 111 0.71 16.55 -2.05
N SER A 112 1.24 17.75 -2.26
CA SER A 112 2.06 18.09 -3.44
C SER A 112 3.35 17.25 -3.53
N ASP A 113 3.97 16.99 -2.38
CA ASP A 113 5.16 16.15 -2.31
C ASP A 113 4.81 14.69 -2.58
N TYR A 114 3.66 14.21 -2.09
CA TYR A 114 3.17 12.87 -2.39
C TYR A 114 2.93 12.68 -3.90
N GLU A 115 2.37 13.67 -4.58
CA GLU A 115 2.18 13.63 -6.04
C GLU A 115 3.51 13.46 -6.78
N THR A 116 4.54 14.19 -6.37
CA THR A 116 5.85 14.17 -7.05
C THR A 116 6.72 12.97 -6.62
N LEU A 117 6.87 12.75 -5.32
CA LEU A 117 7.77 11.73 -4.77
C LEU A 117 7.24 10.31 -4.94
N TRP A 118 5.93 10.15 -5.07
CA TRP A 118 5.28 8.85 -5.19
C TRP A 118 4.54 8.65 -6.51
N LEU A 119 3.51 9.46 -6.80
CA LEU A 119 2.65 9.20 -7.96
C LEU A 119 3.42 9.31 -9.28
N GLU A 120 4.20 10.38 -9.44
CA GLU A 120 5.02 10.59 -10.64
C GLU A 120 6.11 9.53 -10.78
N ARG A 121 6.74 9.13 -9.67
CA ARG A 121 7.73 8.03 -9.66
C ARG A 121 7.12 6.71 -10.15
N CYS A 122 5.92 6.38 -9.71
CA CYS A 122 5.19 5.19 -10.15
C CYS A 122 4.80 5.30 -11.63
N ARG A 123 4.30 6.45 -12.07
CA ARG A 123 3.92 6.72 -13.47
C ARG A 123 5.10 6.46 -14.42
N VAL A 124 6.24 7.09 -14.16
CA VAL A 124 7.46 6.94 -14.97
C VAL A 124 7.91 5.47 -15.02
N MET A 125 7.88 4.76 -13.89
CA MET A 125 8.25 3.35 -13.86
C MET A 125 7.30 2.48 -14.68
N GLN A 126 5.99 2.70 -14.58
CA GLN A 126 5.00 1.96 -15.37
C GLN A 126 5.14 2.22 -16.88
N GLU A 127 5.35 3.48 -17.28
CA GLU A 127 5.59 3.86 -18.68
C GLU A 127 6.83 3.15 -19.25
N LEU A 128 7.96 3.22 -18.55
CA LEU A 128 9.20 2.54 -18.96
C LEU A 128 9.03 1.02 -19.06
N ARG A 129 8.15 0.42 -18.26
CA ARG A 129 7.85 -1.01 -18.33
C ARG A 129 6.98 -1.35 -19.53
N ALA A 130 5.91 -0.58 -19.76
CA ALA A 130 5.05 -0.75 -20.91
C ALA A 130 5.84 -0.65 -22.23
N GLU A 131 6.76 0.32 -22.33
CA GLU A 131 7.67 0.46 -23.48
C GLU A 131 8.62 -0.73 -23.67
N ARG A 132 9.09 -1.34 -22.59
CA ARG A 132 9.99 -2.51 -22.67
C ARG A 132 9.25 -3.77 -23.08
N LEU A 133 8.00 -3.94 -22.63
CA LEU A 133 7.16 -5.07 -23.01
C LEU A 133 6.79 -4.99 -24.49
N SER A 134 6.36 -3.82 -24.97
CA SER A 134 6.01 -3.63 -26.39
C SER A 134 7.18 -3.84 -27.34
N ARG A 135 8.43 -3.58 -26.91
CA ARG A 135 9.64 -3.88 -27.70
C ARG A 135 10.05 -5.35 -27.70
N ARG A 136 9.62 -6.14 -26.72
CA ARG A 136 9.92 -7.58 -26.63
C ARG A 136 8.93 -8.43 -27.43
N GLU A 137 7.76 -7.89 -27.70
CA GLU A 137 6.70 -8.51 -28.48
C GLU A 137 6.81 -8.23 -29.99
N GLN A 138 7.75 -7.35 -30.40
CA GLN A 138 8.14 -7.06 -31.78
C GLN A 138 9.36 -7.87 -32.19
#